data_AF-A0A645D5P0-F1
#
_entry.id   AF-A0A645D5P0-F1
#
_cell.length_a   1.000
_cell.length_b   1.000
_cell.length_c   1.000
_cell.angle_alpha   90.00
_cell.angle_beta   90.00
_cell.angle_gamma   90.00
#
_symmetry.space_group_name_H-M   'P 1'
#
loop_
_entity.id
_entity.type
_entity.pdbx_description
1 polymer ?
#
loop_
_entity_poly.entity_id
_entity_poly.type
_entity_poly.pdbx_seq_one_letter_code
_entity_poly.pdbx_strand_id
1 'polypeptide(L)'
;MIYGSKPVDNGHLLIDKNEYDKFIANEPQAQKYIKKIYGAVEFIYNIDRYCLWLVDATASEIEEMPLVKERIDKVRQFRRDSRKKATQNSAVKPALFQEIRQPTSMYILVPQTTSERRRYIPIGFVDKDIIASNLVSIIPNGTLYHFGILTSQIHMAWARTVCGRLKSDLRYSGSVVYNNFPWPKVTNEQCSDIETLAQNILNARSKYSQNTLAELYDKDSMSSFTELIVAHENLDRAVMKLYDFQEDTTEANIVASLLELYRLKVQS
;
A
#
# COMPACT_ATOMS: atom_id res chain seq x y z
N MET A 1 10.73 1.92 -2.94
CA MET A 1 9.39 2.09 -2.31
C MET A 1 9.37 3.40 -1.54
N ILE A 2 8.26 4.15 -1.57
CA ILE A 2 8.08 5.42 -0.86
C ILE A 2 6.79 5.41 -0.03
N TYR A 3 6.67 6.31 0.93
CA TYR A 3 5.42 6.51 1.67
C TYR A 3 4.32 7.08 0.78
N GLY A 4 3.05 6.84 1.12
CA GLY A 4 1.93 7.57 0.53
C GLY A 4 1.85 9.04 0.99
N SER A 5 0.82 9.74 0.48
CA SER A 5 0.54 11.15 0.76
C SER A 5 -0.02 11.34 2.16
N LYS A 6 0.45 12.35 2.89
CA LYS A 6 0.09 12.60 4.29
C LYS A 6 -0.74 13.87 4.42
N PRO A 7 -2.01 13.78 4.85
CA PRO A 7 -2.91 14.93 4.87
C PRO A 7 -2.58 15.95 5.97
N VAL A 8 -2.47 15.51 7.24
CA VAL A 8 -2.34 16.40 8.42
C VAL A 8 -3.41 17.49 8.42
N ASP A 9 -4.65 17.03 8.45
CA ASP A 9 -5.86 17.81 8.16
C ASP A 9 -6.96 17.62 9.21
N ASN A 10 -6.71 16.80 10.25
CA ASN A 10 -7.70 16.39 11.25
C ASN A 10 -8.98 15.80 10.63
N GLY A 11 -8.85 15.12 9.48
CA GLY A 11 -9.96 14.51 8.75
C GLY A 11 -10.82 15.48 7.94
N HIS A 12 -10.52 16.78 7.92
CA HIS A 12 -11.35 17.75 7.22
C HIS A 12 -11.27 17.63 5.68
N LEU A 13 -10.20 17.06 5.12
CA LEU A 13 -10.10 16.76 3.68
C LEU A 13 -10.53 15.33 3.34
N LEU A 14 -10.94 14.53 4.34
CA LEU A 14 -11.46 13.18 4.13
C LEU A 14 -12.98 13.20 4.11
N ILE A 15 -13.57 12.36 3.27
CA ILE A 15 -15.02 12.20 3.13
C ILE A 15 -15.31 10.71 3.23
N ASP A 16 -16.07 10.34 4.25
CA ASP A 16 -16.51 8.96 4.43
C ASP A 16 -17.65 8.64 3.46
N LYS A 17 -17.83 7.36 3.12
CA LYS A 17 -18.81 6.91 2.11
C LYS A 17 -20.23 7.43 2.38
N ASN A 18 -20.64 7.43 3.65
CA ASN A 18 -21.97 7.88 4.09
C ASN A 18 -22.17 9.40 3.97
N GLU A 19 -21.10 10.18 3.87
CA GLU A 19 -21.16 11.64 3.70
C GLU A 19 -21.10 12.05 2.23
N TYR A 20 -20.59 11.19 1.35
CA TYR A 20 -20.27 11.51 -0.04
C TYR A 20 -21.47 12.06 -0.82
N ASP A 21 -22.59 11.32 -0.85
CA ASP A 21 -23.77 11.71 -1.64
C ASP A 21 -24.35 13.04 -1.17
N LYS A 22 -24.38 13.25 0.16
CA LYS A 22 -24.81 14.52 0.76
C LYS A 22 -23.85 15.66 0.42
N PHE A 23 -22.54 15.40 0.41
CA PHE A 23 -21.54 16.42 0.08
C PHE A 23 -21.71 16.88 -1.37
N ILE A 24 -21.80 15.96 -2.31
CA ILE A 24 -21.98 16.26 -3.73
C ILE A 24 -23.32 16.91 -4.03
N ALA A 25 -24.41 16.49 -3.37
CA ALA A 25 -25.72 17.09 -3.56
C ALA A 25 -25.74 18.58 -3.17
N ASN A 26 -24.97 18.97 -2.14
CA ASN A 26 -24.89 20.35 -1.69
C ASN A 26 -23.84 21.17 -2.44
N GLU A 27 -22.80 20.53 -3.00
CA GLU A 27 -21.73 21.22 -3.73
C GLU A 27 -21.25 20.41 -4.95
N PRO A 28 -22.04 20.38 -6.05
CA PRO A 28 -21.76 19.51 -7.20
C PRO A 28 -20.42 19.81 -7.89
N GLN A 29 -20.00 21.08 -7.95
CA GLN A 29 -18.73 21.47 -8.57
C GLN A 29 -17.49 20.85 -7.87
N ALA A 30 -17.61 20.41 -6.62
CA ALA A 30 -16.52 19.75 -5.91
C ALA A 30 -16.20 18.37 -6.46
N GLN A 31 -17.12 17.72 -7.20
CA GLN A 31 -16.97 16.35 -7.69
C GLN A 31 -15.67 16.11 -8.46
N LYS A 32 -15.22 17.08 -9.26
CA LYS A 32 -13.97 16.96 -10.05
C LYS A 32 -12.71 16.91 -9.17
N TYR A 33 -12.78 17.35 -7.92
CA TYR A 33 -11.70 17.30 -6.93
C TYR A 33 -11.83 16.17 -5.94
N ILE A 34 -12.93 15.40 -5.96
CA ILE A 34 -13.05 14.25 -5.08
C ILE A 34 -12.41 13.03 -5.74
N LYS A 35 -11.43 12.44 -5.04
CA LYS A 35 -10.75 11.22 -5.45
C LYS A 35 -10.96 10.15 -4.39
N LYS A 36 -10.98 8.87 -4.80
CA LYS A 36 -10.87 7.76 -3.84
C LYS A 36 -9.52 7.84 -3.14
N ILE A 37 -9.48 7.46 -1.87
CA ILE A 37 -8.24 7.38 -1.10
C ILE A 37 -8.13 6.02 -0.41
N TYR A 38 -6.95 5.40 -0.50
CA TYR A 38 -6.66 4.15 0.18
C TYR A 38 -5.67 4.34 1.32
N GLY A 39 -6.12 4.01 2.53
CA GLY A 39 -5.28 3.53 3.61
C GLY A 39 -5.20 2.01 3.62
N ALA A 40 -4.53 1.46 4.63
CA ALA A 40 -4.40 0.01 4.79
C ALA A 40 -5.78 -0.66 4.96
N VAL A 41 -6.68 -0.04 5.73
CA VAL A 41 -8.02 -0.57 6.00
C VAL A 41 -8.87 -0.52 4.74
N GLU A 42 -8.95 0.64 4.09
CA GLU A 42 -9.74 0.83 2.88
C GLU A 42 -9.31 -0.15 1.77
N PHE A 43 -8.00 -0.34 1.60
CA PHE A 43 -7.47 -1.28 0.62
C PHE A 43 -7.75 -2.74 0.97
N ILE A 44 -7.49 -3.16 2.22
CA ILE A 44 -7.61 -4.57 2.64
C ILE A 44 -9.07 -5.02 2.70
N TYR A 45 -9.97 -4.15 3.16
CA TYR A 45 -11.38 -4.46 3.39
C TYR A 45 -12.31 -3.97 2.26
N ASN A 46 -11.75 -3.42 1.18
CA ASN A 46 -12.51 -2.85 0.05
C ASN A 46 -13.57 -1.83 0.51
N ILE A 47 -13.16 -0.91 1.39
CA ILE A 47 -14.04 0.13 1.93
C ILE A 47 -13.84 1.41 1.12
N ASP A 48 -14.94 1.96 0.59
CA ASP A 48 -14.87 3.25 -0.09
C ASP A 48 -14.61 4.38 0.91
N ARG A 49 -13.61 5.19 0.56
CA ARG A 49 -13.33 6.46 1.22
C ARG A 49 -12.80 7.43 0.20
N TYR A 50 -13.04 8.70 0.44
CA TYR A 50 -12.73 9.76 -0.50
C TYR A 50 -11.94 10.88 0.17
N CYS A 51 -11.28 11.70 -0.64
CA CYS A 51 -10.65 12.91 -0.20
C CYS A 51 -10.85 14.05 -1.19
N LEU A 52 -10.80 15.28 -0.68
CA LEU A 52 -10.64 16.49 -1.48
C LEU A 52 -9.18 16.59 -1.94
N TRP A 53 -8.92 16.28 -3.21
CA TRP A 53 -7.61 16.35 -3.85
C TRP A 53 -7.50 17.63 -4.68
N LEU A 54 -7.11 18.73 -4.02
CA LEU A 54 -7.17 20.09 -4.55
C LEU A 54 -5.85 20.59 -5.16
N VAL A 55 -5.00 19.68 -5.65
CA VAL A 55 -3.66 20.03 -6.19
C VAL A 55 -3.75 21.01 -7.35
N ASP A 56 -4.75 20.85 -8.21
CA ASP A 56 -4.95 21.63 -9.43
C ASP A 56 -6.14 22.62 -9.29
N ALA A 57 -6.65 22.83 -8.08
CA ALA A 57 -7.76 23.75 -7.85
C ALA A 57 -7.28 25.21 -7.86
N THR A 58 -7.93 26.05 -8.67
CA THR A 58 -7.68 27.50 -8.66
C THR A 58 -8.41 28.19 -7.50
N ALA A 59 -7.93 29.37 -7.11
CA ALA A 59 -8.61 30.17 -6.09
C ALA A 59 -10.05 30.52 -6.49
N SER A 60 -10.29 30.83 -7.77
CA SER A 60 -11.64 31.14 -8.28
C SER A 60 -12.60 29.97 -8.11
N GLU A 61 -12.15 28.75 -8.44
CA GLU A 61 -12.98 27.55 -8.28
C GLU A 61 -13.28 27.24 -6.81
N ILE A 62 -12.31 27.47 -5.91
CA ILE A 62 -12.51 27.29 -4.47
C ILE A 62 -13.50 28.32 -3.90
N GLU A 63 -13.49 29.56 -4.38
CA GLU A 63 -14.45 30.60 -3.96
C GLU A 63 -15.90 30.23 -4.34
N GLU A 64 -16.08 29.49 -5.43
CA GLU A 64 -17.37 28.95 -5.82
C GLU A 64 -17.81 27.75 -4.97
N MET A 65 -16.96 27.23 -4.06
CA MET A 65 -17.22 26.04 -3.25
C MET A 65 -17.21 26.32 -1.73
N PRO A 66 -18.30 26.89 -1.16
CA PRO A 66 -18.40 27.21 0.26
C PRO A 66 -18.10 26.05 1.22
N LEU A 67 -18.54 24.82 0.94
CA LEU A 67 -18.32 23.66 1.82
C LEU A 67 -16.86 23.19 1.78
N VAL A 68 -16.24 23.16 0.59
CA VAL A 68 -14.79 22.94 0.46
C VAL A 68 -14.02 24.04 1.18
N LYS A 69 -14.41 25.32 1.03
CA LYS A 69 -13.75 26.45 1.69
C LYS A 69 -13.81 26.34 3.22
N GLU A 70 -14.96 25.96 3.77
CA GLU A 70 -15.11 25.69 5.21
C GLU A 70 -14.14 24.59 5.70
N ARG A 71 -14.02 23.49 4.95
CA ARG A 71 -13.08 22.40 5.25
C ARG A 71 -11.63 22.90 5.19
N ILE A 72 -11.27 23.70 4.19
CA ILE A 72 -9.93 24.31 4.07
C ILE A 72 -9.61 25.20 5.27
N ASP A 73 -10.57 26.02 5.72
CA ASP A 73 -10.37 26.90 6.87
C ASP A 73 -10.19 26.11 8.17
N LYS A 74 -10.93 25.01 8.36
CA LYS A 74 -10.73 24.08 9.48
C LYS A 74 -9.34 23.44 9.46
N VAL A 75 -8.83 23.04 8.29
CA VAL A 75 -7.44 22.54 8.14
C VAL A 75 -6.43 23.62 8.52
N ARG A 76 -6.63 24.86 8.04
CA ARG A 76 -5.75 25.99 8.35
C ARG A 76 -5.66 26.22 9.85
N GLN A 77 -6.80 26.25 10.54
CA GLN A 77 -6.87 26.46 11.97
C GLN A 77 -6.18 25.32 12.74
N PHE A 78 -6.53 24.06 12.45
CA PHE A 78 -5.89 22.89 13.04
C PHE A 78 -4.36 22.91 12.90
N ARG A 79 -3.86 23.26 11.71
CA ARG A 79 -2.41 23.32 11.45
C ARG A 79 -1.73 24.44 12.24
N ARG A 80 -2.35 25.62 12.35
CA ARG A 80 -1.85 26.75 13.16
C ARG A 80 -1.76 26.39 14.64
N ASP A 81 -2.73 25.66 15.16
CA ASP A 81 -2.81 25.27 16.57
C ASP A 81 -1.87 24.10 16.93
N SER A 82 -1.20 23.52 15.95
CA SER A 82 -0.26 22.41 16.17
C SER A 82 0.96 22.84 16.97
N ARG A 83 1.47 21.96 17.83
CA ARG A 83 2.77 22.15 18.52
C ARG A 83 3.98 21.94 17.62
N LYS A 84 3.82 21.28 16.46
CA LYS A 84 4.92 20.96 15.54
C LYS A 84 5.13 22.11 14.56
N LYS A 85 6.32 22.71 14.54
CA LYS A 85 6.61 23.86 13.66
C LYS A 85 6.40 23.56 12.18
N ALA A 86 6.77 22.37 11.73
CA ALA A 86 6.51 21.94 10.35
C ALA A 86 5.01 21.93 10.01
N THR A 87 4.15 21.52 10.95
CA THR A 87 2.69 21.56 10.78
C THR A 87 2.16 22.98 10.75
N GLN A 88 2.60 23.86 11.64
CA GLN A 88 2.25 25.28 11.62
C GLN A 88 2.61 25.93 10.27
N ASN A 89 3.83 25.67 9.78
CA ASN A 89 4.29 26.20 8.49
C ASN A 89 3.41 25.72 7.32
N SER A 90 2.86 24.50 7.39
CA SER A 90 1.94 23.98 6.36
C SER A 90 0.53 24.59 6.37
N ALA A 91 0.20 25.45 7.34
CA ALA A 91 -1.08 26.17 7.37
C ALA A 91 -1.23 27.21 6.24
N VAL A 92 -0.13 27.61 5.58
CA VAL A 92 -0.18 28.54 4.43
C VAL A 92 -0.70 27.87 3.15
N LYS A 93 -0.70 26.53 3.08
CA LYS A 93 -1.27 25.75 1.97
C LYS A 93 -2.32 24.75 2.51
N PRO A 94 -3.43 25.23 3.08
CA PRO A 94 -4.40 24.38 3.79
C PRO A 94 -5.26 23.51 2.87
N ALA A 95 -5.39 23.86 1.58
CA ALA A 95 -6.07 23.06 0.58
C ALA A 95 -5.29 21.79 0.17
N LEU A 96 -3.98 21.76 0.43
CA LEU A 96 -3.11 20.67 0.04
C LEU A 96 -2.81 19.75 1.23
N PHE A 97 -2.62 18.46 0.96
CA PHE A 97 -2.00 17.55 1.91
C PHE A 97 -0.61 18.08 2.30
N GLN A 98 -0.18 17.86 3.54
CA GLN A 98 1.13 18.31 4.02
C GLN A 98 2.28 17.70 3.21
N GLU A 99 2.17 16.43 2.84
CA GLU A 99 3.16 15.73 2.02
C GLU A 99 2.41 15.07 0.84
N ILE A 100 2.67 15.52 -0.38
CA ILE A 100 2.09 14.98 -1.62
C ILE A 100 3.12 14.04 -2.25
N ARG A 101 2.78 12.75 -2.34
CA ARG A 101 3.64 11.70 -2.91
C ARG A 101 2.92 10.83 -3.94
N GLN A 102 1.73 11.26 -4.36
CA GLN A 102 0.94 10.53 -5.34
C GLN A 102 1.73 10.40 -6.66
N PRO A 103 1.91 9.18 -7.20
CA PRO A 103 2.61 8.98 -8.45
C PRO A 103 1.72 9.37 -9.64
N THR A 104 2.35 9.60 -10.80
CA THR A 104 1.65 9.90 -12.05
C THR A 104 1.32 8.66 -12.89
N SER A 105 1.68 7.47 -12.39
CA SER A 105 1.46 6.17 -13.03
C SER A 105 0.86 5.17 -12.03
N MET A 106 0.39 4.04 -12.56
CA MET A 106 -0.04 2.91 -11.72
C MET A 106 1.07 2.50 -10.75
N TYR A 107 0.69 2.07 -9.56
CA TYR A 107 1.62 1.71 -8.51
C TYR A 107 1.20 0.45 -7.77
N ILE A 108 2.16 -0.23 -7.13
CA ILE A 108 1.85 -1.28 -6.16
C ILE A 108 1.65 -0.61 -4.80
N LEU A 109 0.50 -0.86 -4.18
CA LEU A 109 0.17 -0.44 -2.82
C LEU A 109 0.58 -1.53 -1.83
N VAL A 110 1.32 -1.14 -0.79
CA VAL A 110 1.79 -2.00 0.30
C VAL A 110 1.25 -1.47 1.63
N PRO A 111 0.33 -2.17 2.32
CA PRO A 111 -0.14 -1.76 3.64
C PRO A 111 1.00 -1.66 4.65
N GLN A 112 1.05 -0.57 5.43
CA GLN A 112 2.08 -0.46 6.48
C GLN A 112 1.80 -1.35 7.66
N THR A 113 0.54 -1.51 8.05
CA THR A 113 0.15 -2.40 9.15
C THR A 113 -0.74 -3.50 8.60
N THR A 114 -0.41 -4.75 8.90
CA THR A 114 -1.25 -5.91 8.59
C THR A 114 -1.18 -6.93 9.70
N SER A 115 -2.24 -7.73 9.84
CA SER A 115 -2.27 -8.81 10.81
C SER A 115 -1.12 -9.79 10.59
N GLU A 116 -0.46 -10.14 11.67
CA GLU A 116 0.58 -11.18 11.67
C GLU A 116 0.06 -12.58 11.33
N ARG A 117 -1.26 -12.81 11.45
CA ARG A 117 -1.90 -14.09 11.15
C ARG A 117 -1.91 -14.41 9.66
N ARG A 118 -1.77 -13.40 8.79
CA ARG A 118 -1.80 -13.59 7.33
C ARG A 118 -0.51 -14.25 6.86
N ARG A 119 -0.65 -15.26 5.99
CA ARG A 119 0.51 -15.94 5.38
C ARG A 119 1.32 -15.00 4.48
N TYR A 120 0.64 -14.08 3.80
CA TYR A 120 1.24 -13.06 2.94
C TYR A 120 0.68 -11.67 3.27
N ILE A 121 1.49 -10.63 3.08
CA ILE A 121 1.01 -9.24 3.16
C ILE A 121 0.14 -8.98 1.92
N PRO A 122 -1.13 -8.56 2.07
CA PRO A 122 -1.98 -8.26 0.91
C PRO A 122 -1.52 -6.96 0.27
N ILE A 123 -0.74 -7.05 -0.80
CA ILE A 123 -0.36 -5.93 -1.67
C ILE A 123 -1.13 -6.03 -2.99
N GLY A 124 -1.16 -4.95 -3.79
CA GLY A 124 -1.78 -5.02 -5.11
C GLY A 124 -1.57 -3.77 -5.96
N PHE A 125 -1.91 -3.87 -7.24
CA PHE A 125 -1.86 -2.77 -8.18
C PHE A 125 -3.04 -1.82 -7.98
N VAL A 126 -2.75 -0.52 -8.02
CA VAL A 126 -3.73 0.54 -7.82
C VAL A 126 -3.50 1.63 -8.88
N ASP A 127 -4.61 2.12 -9.44
CA ASP A 127 -4.60 3.19 -10.43
C ASP A 127 -4.11 4.52 -9.85
N LYS A 128 -3.44 5.33 -10.69
CA LYS A 128 -2.89 6.64 -10.32
C LYS A 128 -3.94 7.62 -9.78
N ASP A 129 -5.21 7.46 -10.16
CA ASP A 129 -6.31 8.34 -9.74
C ASP A 129 -6.86 8.01 -8.35
N ILE A 130 -6.44 6.89 -7.75
CA ILE A 130 -6.75 6.56 -6.35
C ILE A 130 -5.58 7.04 -5.49
N ILE A 131 -5.85 7.94 -4.56
CA ILE A 131 -4.83 8.56 -3.71
C ILE A 131 -4.32 7.56 -2.66
N ALA A 132 -3.02 7.39 -2.56
CA ALA A 132 -2.41 6.60 -1.50
C ALA A 132 -2.21 7.46 -0.25
N SER A 133 -2.76 7.06 0.89
CA SER A 133 -2.52 7.74 2.17
C SER A 133 -1.19 7.33 2.80
N ASN A 134 -0.74 8.08 3.81
CA ASN A 134 0.48 7.76 4.57
C ASN A 134 0.36 6.50 5.45
N LEU A 135 -0.77 5.80 5.44
CA LEU A 135 -0.96 4.50 6.09
C LEU A 135 -0.55 3.33 5.19
N VAL A 136 -0.20 3.62 3.94
CA VAL A 136 0.37 2.68 2.99
C VAL A 136 1.72 3.18 2.50
N SER A 137 2.50 2.27 1.93
CA SER A 137 3.64 2.59 1.08
C SER A 137 3.29 2.26 -0.36
N ILE A 138 4.00 2.84 -1.31
CA ILE A 138 3.80 2.63 -2.74
C ILE A 138 5.11 2.33 -3.45
N ILE A 139 5.01 1.53 -4.51
CA ILE A 139 6.08 1.29 -5.47
C ILE A 139 5.59 1.83 -6.82
N PRO A 140 5.92 3.09 -7.16
CA PRO A 140 5.62 3.65 -8.46
C PRO A 140 6.30 2.83 -9.55
N ASN A 141 5.60 2.58 -10.67
CA ASN A 141 6.10 1.75 -11.76
C ASN A 141 6.54 0.34 -11.32
N GLY A 142 5.93 -0.20 -10.26
CA GLY A 142 6.15 -1.58 -9.85
C GLY A 142 5.72 -2.55 -10.96
N THR A 143 6.51 -3.59 -11.18
CA THR A 143 6.23 -4.62 -12.20
C THR A 143 5.61 -5.86 -11.55
N LEU A 144 5.13 -6.80 -12.38
CA LEU A 144 4.68 -8.11 -11.90
C LEU A 144 5.80 -8.87 -11.18
N TYR A 145 7.07 -8.67 -11.57
CA TYR A 145 8.21 -9.26 -10.88
C TYR A 145 8.32 -8.75 -9.45
N HIS A 146 8.20 -7.43 -9.24
CA HIS A 146 8.19 -6.84 -7.90
C HIS A 146 7.04 -7.40 -7.08
N PHE A 147 5.83 -7.47 -7.65
CA PHE A 147 4.67 -8.05 -6.97
C PHE A 147 4.94 -9.50 -6.56
N GLY A 148 5.40 -10.35 -7.48
CA GLY A 148 5.67 -11.77 -7.22
C GLY A 148 6.70 -11.98 -6.13
N ILE A 149 7.85 -11.30 -6.19
CA ILE A 149 8.86 -11.43 -5.13
C ILE A 149 8.30 -10.98 -3.78
N LEU A 150 7.60 -9.85 -3.72
CA LEU A 150 7.07 -9.29 -2.45
C LEU A 150 5.91 -10.09 -1.86
N THR A 151 5.21 -10.90 -2.66
CA THR A 151 4.19 -11.85 -2.19
C THR A 151 4.71 -13.26 -2.02
N SER A 152 6.02 -13.51 -2.03
CA SER A 152 6.61 -14.83 -1.80
C SER A 152 6.82 -15.14 -0.32
N GLN A 153 6.87 -16.43 0.03
CA GLN A 153 7.24 -16.90 1.37
C GLN A 153 8.63 -16.43 1.78
N ILE A 154 9.55 -16.28 0.83
CA ILE A 154 10.92 -15.83 1.08
C ILE A 154 10.90 -14.38 1.56
N HIS A 155 10.13 -13.52 0.89
CA HIS A 155 9.96 -12.15 1.35
C HIS A 155 9.20 -12.06 2.67
N MET A 156 8.22 -12.94 2.90
CA MET A 156 7.50 -13.00 4.17
C MET A 156 8.38 -13.44 5.34
N ALA A 157 9.26 -14.41 5.15
CA ALA A 157 10.24 -14.85 6.14
C ALA A 157 11.17 -13.70 6.57
N TRP A 158 11.65 -12.94 5.59
CA TRP A 158 12.42 -11.72 5.83
C TRP A 158 11.61 -10.68 6.61
N ALA A 159 10.42 -10.34 6.09
CA ALA A 159 9.56 -9.31 6.69
C ALA A 159 9.22 -9.65 8.15
N ARG A 160 8.83 -10.89 8.45
CA ARG A 160 8.51 -11.32 9.83
C ARG A 160 9.68 -11.19 10.79
N THR A 161 10.91 -11.40 10.29
CA THR A 161 12.14 -11.33 11.06
C THR A 161 12.58 -9.89 11.34
N VAL A 162 12.58 -9.02 10.32
CA VAL A 162 13.23 -7.70 10.44
C VAL A 162 12.25 -6.54 10.63
N CYS A 163 10.98 -6.70 10.28
CA CYS A 163 10.03 -5.57 10.37
C CYS A 163 9.74 -5.17 11.83
N GLY A 164 9.40 -3.91 12.02
CA GLY A 164 8.84 -3.46 13.30
C GLY A 164 7.45 -4.06 13.52
N ARG A 165 6.93 -3.95 14.74
CA ARG A 165 5.59 -4.45 15.09
C ARG A 165 4.72 -3.35 15.71
N LEU A 166 3.41 -3.45 15.53
CA LEU A 166 2.41 -2.71 16.31
C LEU A 166 1.68 -3.72 17.19
N LYS A 167 2.03 -3.77 18.48
CA LYS A 167 1.78 -4.97 19.31
C LYS A 167 2.43 -6.17 18.61
N SER A 168 1.63 -7.09 18.09
CA SER A 168 2.13 -8.26 17.37
C SER A 168 2.02 -8.10 15.85
N ASP A 169 1.13 -7.22 15.36
CA ASP A 169 0.92 -7.01 13.93
C ASP A 169 2.17 -6.48 13.22
N LEU A 170 2.37 -6.90 11.96
CA LEU A 170 3.51 -6.50 11.14
C LEU A 170 3.40 -5.01 10.83
N ARG A 171 4.50 -4.27 11.04
CA ARG A 171 4.64 -2.88 10.64
C ARG A 171 5.72 -2.75 9.55
N TYR A 172 5.27 -2.91 8.31
CA TYR A 172 6.12 -2.86 7.12
C TYR A 172 6.61 -1.44 6.82
N SER A 173 7.89 -1.32 6.45
CA SER A 173 8.48 -0.05 6.02
C SER A 173 9.54 -0.26 4.95
N GLY A 174 9.75 0.77 4.12
CA GLY A 174 10.76 0.71 3.07
C GLY A 174 12.17 0.69 3.60
N SER A 175 12.46 1.52 4.60
CA SER A 175 13.80 1.65 5.17
C SER A 175 14.28 0.41 5.92
N VAL A 176 13.38 -0.41 6.47
CA VAL A 176 13.74 -1.59 7.25
C VAL A 176 13.62 -2.87 6.44
N VAL A 177 12.50 -3.05 5.71
CA VAL A 177 12.21 -4.32 5.04
C VAL A 177 12.65 -4.30 3.59
N TYR A 178 12.04 -3.43 2.77
CA TYR A 178 12.22 -3.43 1.31
C TYR A 178 13.66 -3.10 0.88
N ASN A 179 14.24 -2.03 1.43
CA ASN A 179 15.56 -1.55 1.03
C ASN A 179 16.68 -2.52 1.43
N ASN A 180 16.48 -3.30 2.49
CA ASN A 180 17.47 -4.25 3.01
C ASN A 180 17.20 -5.68 2.56
N PHE A 181 16.12 -5.93 1.81
CA PHE A 181 15.81 -7.28 1.33
C PHE A 181 16.89 -7.72 0.33
N PRO A 182 17.52 -8.90 0.52
CA PRO A 182 18.55 -9.38 -0.39
C PRO A 182 17.91 -9.95 -1.66
N TRP A 183 17.51 -9.08 -2.58
CA TRP A 183 16.92 -9.45 -3.88
C TRP A 183 17.76 -10.48 -4.64
N PRO A 184 17.13 -11.48 -5.31
CA PRO A 184 17.83 -12.50 -6.05
C PRO A 184 18.36 -11.92 -7.37
N LYS A 185 19.46 -12.48 -7.89
CA LYS A 185 19.93 -12.19 -9.24
C LYS A 185 19.21 -13.14 -10.19
N VAL A 186 18.53 -12.61 -11.19
CA VAL A 186 17.69 -13.41 -12.10
C VAL A 186 18.05 -13.15 -13.56
N THR A 187 17.84 -14.16 -14.40
CA THR A 187 17.84 -14.02 -15.86
C THR A 187 16.52 -13.39 -16.34
N ASN A 188 16.47 -12.96 -17.60
CA ASN A 188 15.23 -12.45 -18.20
C ASN A 188 14.12 -13.52 -18.25
N GLU A 189 14.48 -14.77 -18.49
CA GLU A 189 13.55 -15.91 -18.49
C GLU A 189 12.96 -16.13 -17.10
N GLN A 190 13.82 -16.20 -16.07
CA GLN A 190 13.37 -16.31 -14.68
C GLN A 190 12.50 -15.12 -14.25
N CYS A 191 12.83 -13.91 -14.70
CA CYS A 191 11.99 -12.74 -14.46
C CYS A 191 10.60 -12.93 -15.07
N SER A 192 10.52 -13.33 -16.34
CA SER A 192 9.27 -13.57 -17.07
C SER A 192 8.43 -14.70 -16.43
N ASP A 193 9.07 -15.74 -15.92
CA ASP A 193 8.40 -16.84 -15.21
C ASP A 193 7.73 -16.34 -13.93
N ILE A 194 8.45 -15.55 -13.12
CA ILE A 194 7.89 -14.93 -11.91
C ILE A 194 6.75 -13.97 -12.27
N GLU A 195 6.86 -13.22 -13.36
CA GLU A 195 5.78 -12.32 -13.82
C GLU A 195 4.52 -13.10 -14.19
N THR A 196 4.67 -14.23 -14.86
CA THR A 196 3.55 -15.13 -15.22
C THR A 196 2.89 -15.70 -13.97
N LEU A 197 3.67 -16.15 -12.99
CA LEU A 197 3.16 -16.68 -11.72
C LEU A 197 2.50 -15.60 -10.86
N ALA A 198 3.07 -14.40 -10.83
CA ALA A 198 2.47 -13.23 -10.21
C ALA A 198 1.11 -12.88 -10.82
N GLN A 199 1.00 -12.91 -12.16
CA GLN A 199 -0.27 -12.70 -12.85
C GLN A 199 -1.30 -13.77 -12.50
N ASN A 200 -0.90 -15.02 -12.30
CA ASN A 200 -1.80 -16.09 -11.87
C ASN A 200 -2.40 -15.85 -10.48
N ILE A 201 -1.68 -15.21 -9.56
CA ILE A 201 -2.23 -14.78 -8.26
C ILE A 201 -3.31 -13.72 -8.46
N LEU A 202 -3.08 -12.74 -9.34
CA LEU A 202 -4.07 -11.71 -9.66
C LEU A 202 -5.32 -12.33 -10.32
N ASN A 203 -5.12 -13.28 -11.23
CA ASN A 203 -6.20 -14.04 -11.87
C ASN A 203 -6.97 -14.90 -10.86
N ALA A 204 -6.30 -15.50 -9.88
CA ALA A 204 -6.96 -16.24 -8.80
C ALA A 204 -7.80 -15.31 -7.92
N ARG A 205 -7.28 -14.12 -7.57
CA ARG A 205 -8.06 -13.11 -6.83
C ARG A 205 -9.31 -12.68 -7.60
N SER A 206 -9.23 -12.49 -8.92
CA SER A 206 -10.36 -12.00 -9.71
C SER A 206 -11.53 -12.99 -9.80
N LYS A 207 -11.27 -14.29 -9.65
CA LYS A 207 -12.33 -15.32 -9.52
C LYS A 207 -13.21 -15.12 -8.29
N TYR A 208 -12.68 -14.49 -7.25
CA TYR A 208 -13.37 -14.22 -5.99
C TYR A 208 -13.64 -12.71 -5.82
N SER A 209 -14.12 -12.06 -6.88
CA SER A 209 -14.29 -10.59 -6.94
C SER A 209 -15.22 -10.00 -5.89
N GLN A 210 -16.07 -10.81 -5.27
CA GLN A 210 -16.96 -10.38 -4.17
C GLN A 210 -16.28 -10.40 -2.80
N ASN A 211 -15.11 -11.02 -2.69
CA ASN A 211 -14.37 -11.12 -1.45
C ASN A 211 -13.34 -9.98 -1.29
N THR A 212 -13.15 -9.57 -0.04
CA THR A 212 -12.11 -8.60 0.31
C THR A 212 -10.74 -9.27 0.39
N LEU A 213 -9.65 -8.50 0.28
CA LEU A 213 -8.31 -9.03 0.55
C LEU A 213 -8.17 -9.51 1.99
N ALA A 214 -8.94 -8.96 2.93
CA ALA A 214 -9.01 -9.44 4.29
C ALA A 214 -9.46 -10.91 4.34
N GLU A 215 -10.54 -11.25 3.65
CA GLU A 215 -11.11 -12.59 3.58
C GLU A 215 -10.22 -13.56 2.81
N LEU A 216 -9.70 -13.12 1.65
CA LEU A 216 -8.85 -13.97 0.80
C LEU A 216 -7.53 -14.38 1.47
N TYR A 217 -7.03 -13.57 2.41
CA TYR A 217 -5.75 -13.79 3.09
C TYR A 217 -5.89 -14.03 4.59
N ASP A 218 -7.11 -14.20 5.10
CA ASP A 218 -7.32 -14.58 6.50
C ASP A 218 -6.94 -16.05 6.70
N LYS A 219 -6.28 -16.35 7.83
CA LYS A 219 -5.75 -17.68 8.12
C LYS A 219 -6.84 -18.75 8.11
N ASP A 220 -8.03 -18.42 8.59
CA ASP A 220 -9.10 -19.39 8.84
C ASP A 220 -9.96 -19.60 7.57
N SER A 221 -10.10 -18.58 6.72
CA SER A 221 -10.86 -18.68 5.47
C SER A 221 -10.02 -18.97 4.22
N MET A 222 -8.69 -18.77 4.25
CA MET A 222 -7.85 -18.92 3.05
C MET A 222 -7.94 -20.33 2.43
N SER A 223 -8.17 -21.37 3.24
CA SER A 223 -8.38 -22.75 2.78
C SER A 223 -9.56 -22.93 1.83
N SER A 224 -10.50 -21.98 1.80
CA SER A 224 -11.65 -21.99 0.90
C SER A 224 -11.34 -21.45 -0.50
N PHE A 225 -10.14 -20.88 -0.71
CA PHE A 225 -9.74 -20.24 -1.97
C PHE A 225 -8.60 -21.04 -2.64
N THR A 226 -8.90 -22.26 -3.08
CA THR A 226 -7.92 -23.23 -3.60
C THR A 226 -7.06 -22.66 -4.73
N GLU A 227 -7.65 -21.94 -5.70
CA GLU A 227 -6.87 -21.35 -6.79
C GLU A 227 -5.86 -20.30 -6.32
N LEU A 228 -6.19 -19.58 -5.24
CA LEU A 228 -5.27 -18.61 -4.67
C LEU A 228 -4.11 -19.30 -3.97
N ILE A 229 -4.39 -20.36 -3.21
CA ILE A 229 -3.35 -21.17 -2.54
C ILE A 229 -2.40 -21.76 -3.58
N VAL A 230 -2.93 -22.44 -4.60
CA VAL A 230 -2.12 -23.07 -5.65
C VAL A 230 -1.27 -22.04 -6.40
N ALA A 231 -1.82 -20.84 -6.67
CA ALA A 231 -1.07 -19.77 -7.31
C ALA A 231 0.12 -19.30 -6.45
N HIS A 232 -0.08 -19.13 -5.14
CA HIS A 232 1.00 -18.79 -4.21
C HIS A 232 2.03 -19.90 -4.05
N GLU A 233 1.62 -21.16 -3.95
CA GLU A 233 2.55 -22.29 -3.84
C GLU A 233 3.43 -22.44 -5.09
N ASN A 234 2.87 -22.21 -6.28
CA ASN A 234 3.64 -22.20 -7.52
C ASN A 234 4.66 -21.06 -7.55
N LEU A 235 4.25 -19.85 -7.14
CA LEU A 235 5.15 -18.71 -7.02
C LEU A 235 6.25 -18.99 -6.00
N ASP A 236 5.90 -19.51 -4.82
CA ASP A 236 6.85 -19.81 -3.74
C ASP A 236 7.90 -20.80 -4.20
N ARG A 237 7.50 -21.92 -4.85
CA ARG A 237 8.43 -22.89 -5.42
C ARG A 237 9.37 -22.26 -6.45
N ALA A 238 8.87 -21.37 -7.30
CA ALA A 238 9.70 -20.67 -8.27
C ALA A 238 10.69 -19.71 -7.60
N VAL A 239 10.24 -18.93 -6.61
CA VAL A 239 11.12 -18.00 -5.88
C VAL A 239 12.15 -18.75 -5.04
N MET A 240 11.80 -19.87 -4.40
CA MET A 240 12.75 -20.72 -3.67
C MET A 240 13.90 -21.19 -4.57
N LYS A 241 13.61 -21.58 -5.81
CA LYS A 241 14.63 -21.96 -6.80
C LYS A 241 15.57 -20.81 -7.16
N LEU A 242 15.12 -19.55 -7.14
CA LEU A 242 15.98 -18.39 -7.37
C LEU A 242 17.05 -18.19 -6.29
N TYR A 243 16.86 -18.81 -5.12
CA TYR A 243 17.80 -18.80 -4.00
C TYR A 243 18.42 -20.18 -3.75
N ASP A 244 18.27 -21.12 -4.68
CA ASP A 244 18.75 -22.51 -4.57
C ASP A 244 18.21 -23.29 -3.34
N PHE A 245 17.03 -22.90 -2.85
CA PHE A 245 16.36 -23.60 -1.73
C PHE A 245 15.56 -24.81 -2.21
N GLN A 246 15.60 -25.89 -1.40
CA GLN A 246 14.72 -27.06 -1.55
C GLN A 246 13.34 -26.76 -0.97
N GLU A 247 12.27 -27.38 -1.48
CA GLU A 247 10.89 -27.04 -1.09
C GLU A 247 10.58 -27.24 0.41
N ASP A 248 11.33 -28.12 1.08
CA ASP A 248 11.22 -28.40 2.52
C ASP A 248 12.07 -27.46 3.41
N THR A 249 12.72 -26.45 2.80
CA THR A 249 13.54 -25.49 3.56
C THR A 249 12.68 -24.72 4.55
N THR A 250 13.04 -24.81 5.84
CA THR A 250 12.33 -24.15 6.93
C THR A 250 12.47 -22.61 6.88
N GLU A 251 11.51 -21.90 7.47
CA GLU A 251 11.56 -20.43 7.57
C GLU A 251 12.86 -19.96 8.28
N ALA A 252 13.32 -20.68 9.31
CA ALA A 252 14.56 -20.37 10.01
C ALA A 252 15.80 -20.46 9.09
N ASN A 253 15.87 -21.50 8.25
CA ASN A 253 16.98 -21.69 7.31
C ASN A 253 16.94 -20.66 6.17
N ILE A 254 15.73 -20.31 5.70
CA ILE A 254 15.53 -19.20 4.74
C ILE A 254 16.09 -17.92 5.34
N VAL A 255 15.69 -17.55 6.57
CA VAL A 255 16.14 -16.32 7.23
C VAL A 255 17.65 -16.29 7.43
N ALA A 256 18.24 -17.39 7.91
CA ALA A 256 19.69 -17.47 8.10
C ALA A 256 20.45 -17.22 6.78
N SER A 257 19.99 -17.82 5.69
CA SER A 257 20.57 -17.64 4.36
C SER A 257 20.40 -16.20 3.83
N LEU A 258 19.23 -15.58 4.03
CA LEU A 258 18.98 -14.19 3.64
C LEU A 258 19.85 -13.21 4.46
N LEU A 259 20.06 -13.46 5.75
CA LEU A 259 20.96 -12.65 6.58
C LEU A 259 22.41 -12.74 6.10
N GLU A 260 22.87 -13.92 5.65
CA GLU A 260 24.20 -14.07 5.06
C GLU A 260 24.32 -13.32 3.73
N LEU A 261 23.33 -13.42 2.85
CA LEU A 261 23.28 -12.63 1.61
C LEU A 261 23.29 -11.12 1.88
N TYR A 262 22.57 -10.69 2.91
CA TYR A 262 22.57 -9.28 3.35
C TYR A 262 23.96 -8.86 3.86
N ARG A 263 24.60 -9.68 4.71
CA ARG A 263 25.95 -9.42 5.23
C ARG A 263 26.96 -9.23 4.09
N LEU A 264 26.92 -10.10 3.08
CA LEU A 264 27.80 -10.01 1.91
C LEU A 264 27.57 -8.72 1.11
N LYS A 265 26.31 -8.28 0.96
CA LYS A 265 25.98 -7.03 0.24
C LYS A 265 26.39 -5.76 0.99
N VAL A 266 26.41 -5.77 2.33
CA VAL A 266 26.82 -4.59 3.12
C VAL A 266 28.34 -4.44 3.18
N GLN A 267 29.08 -5.53 2.97
CA GLN A 267 30.55 -5.53 2.97
C GLN A 267 31.18 -5.21 1.61
N SER A 268 30.41 -5.28 0.52
CA SER A 268 30.83 -4.94 -0.85
C SER A 268 30.65 -3.45 -1.15
#